data_AF-A0A5N7B5C8-F1
#
_entry.id   AF-A0A5N7B5C8-F1
#
_cell.length_a   1.000
_cell.length_b   1.000
_cell.length_c   1.000
_cell.angle_alpha   90.00
_cell.angle_beta   90.00
_cell.angle_gamma   90.00
#
_symmetry.space_group_name_H-M   'P 1'
#
loop_
_entity.id
_entity.type
_entity.pdbx_description
1 polymer ?
#
loop_
_entity_poly.entity_id
_entity_poly.type
_entity_poly.pdbx_seq_one_letter_code
_entity_poly.pdbx_strand_id
1 'polypeptide(L)'
;MFFWVDAICINQEDIVEKNSQVLQMSSIYRCADQVLSWLGVEAYDSDYAIEMITDVSGKIAAALDKGDPLSWMVPSQTELWQANYHYKVANRFWSSAVWLLRRPYWSRAWIIQEIVLAREVTMLCGIKPIRFQDLVTISTWILGLLAATAPPFCRQQGLGLSGNAIGLGTSRMATSR
;
A
#
# COMPACT_ATOMS: atom_id res chain seq x y z
N MET A 1 -9.75 -27.11 4.78
CA MET A 1 -9.05 -25.81 4.89
C MET A 1 -8.33 -25.80 6.22
N PHE A 2 -7.01 -25.68 6.22
CA PHE A 2 -6.21 -25.61 7.44
C PHE A 2 -5.80 -24.16 7.69
N PHE A 3 -5.89 -23.72 8.93
CA PHE A 3 -5.45 -22.39 9.35
C PHE A 3 -4.27 -22.53 10.28
N TRP A 4 -3.29 -21.66 10.08
CA TRP A 4 -2.19 -21.48 11.02
C TRP A 4 -2.23 -20.06 11.54
N VAL A 5 -2.28 -19.94 12.86
CA VAL A 5 -2.25 -18.67 13.59
C VAL A 5 -1.26 -18.86 14.71
N ASP A 6 -0.15 -18.13 14.69
CA ASP A 6 0.96 -18.26 15.65
C ASP A 6 0.50 -18.28 17.12
N ALA A 7 -0.43 -17.40 17.48
CA ALA A 7 -0.98 -17.31 18.83
C ALA A 7 -1.80 -18.55 19.27
N ILE A 8 -2.26 -19.37 18.33
CA ILE A 8 -3.12 -20.55 18.58
C ILE A 8 -2.34 -21.85 18.36
N CYS A 9 -1.52 -21.90 17.31
CA CYS A 9 -0.82 -23.10 16.87
C CYS A 9 0.52 -23.33 17.56
N ILE A 10 1.08 -22.31 18.23
CA ILE A 10 2.33 -22.41 18.99
C ILE A 10 1.98 -22.36 20.47
N ASN A 11 2.51 -23.30 21.26
CA ASN A 11 2.45 -23.19 22.70
C ASN A 11 3.32 -22.00 23.17
N GLN A 12 2.67 -20.91 23.58
CA GLN A 12 3.37 -19.69 23.98
C GLN A 12 4.11 -19.83 25.33
N GLU A 13 3.78 -20.85 26.12
CA GLU A 13 4.40 -21.13 27.42
C GLU A 13 5.65 -22.03 27.30
N ASP A 14 5.81 -22.74 26.17
CA ASP A 14 6.98 -23.57 25.89
C ASP A 14 7.99 -22.80 25.01
N ILE A 15 9.06 -22.32 25.64
CA ILE A 15 10.13 -21.57 24.97
C ILE A 15 10.86 -22.42 23.92
N VAL A 16 11.02 -23.73 24.17
CA VAL A 16 11.74 -24.63 23.25
C VAL A 16 10.91 -24.84 21.99
N GLU A 17 9.63 -25.15 22.14
CA GLU A 17 8.71 -25.25 21.01
C GLU A 17 8.63 -23.93 20.26
N LYS A 18 8.42 -22.82 20.97
CA LYS A 18 8.32 -21.48 20.38
C LYS A 18 9.54 -21.14 19.53
N ASN A 19 10.75 -21.38 20.05
CA ASN A 19 11.97 -21.14 19.30
C ASN A 19 12.05 -22.03 18.05
N SER A 20 11.62 -23.29 18.14
CA SER A 20 11.55 -24.19 16.98
C SER A 20 10.55 -23.69 15.93
N GLN A 21 9.36 -23.27 16.36
CA GLN A 21 8.31 -22.75 15.48
C GLN A 21 8.71 -21.44 14.79
N VAL A 22 9.38 -20.54 15.52
CA VAL A 22 9.93 -19.28 14.95
C VAL A 22 10.89 -19.57 13.80
N LEU A 23 11.73 -20.61 13.91
CA LEU A 23 12.61 -21.03 12.81
C LEU A 23 11.83 -21.57 11.60
N GLN A 24 10.62 -22.11 11.81
CA GLN A 24 9.77 -22.66 10.77
C GLN A 24 8.85 -21.64 10.11
N MET A 25 8.62 -20.46 10.70
CA MET A 25 7.67 -19.44 10.19
C MET A 25 7.88 -19.10 8.71
N SER A 26 9.13 -18.98 8.28
CA SER A 26 9.45 -18.72 6.88
C SER A 26 8.93 -19.80 5.92
N SER A 27 9.04 -21.08 6.32
CA SER A 27 8.50 -22.21 5.56
C SER A 27 6.97 -22.20 5.58
N ILE A 28 6.35 -21.85 6.71
CA ILE A 28 4.90 -21.80 6.86
C ILE A 28 4.31 -20.76 5.90
N TYR A 29 4.81 -19.52 5.92
CA TYR A 29 4.34 -18.47 5.01
C TYR A 29 4.59 -18.83 3.55
N ARG A 30 5.73 -19.46 3.23
CA ARG A 30 6.05 -19.90 1.86
C ARG A 30 5.13 -20.99 1.34
N CYS A 31 4.74 -21.93 2.20
CA CYS A 31 3.89 -23.06 1.82
C CYS A 31 2.39 -22.75 1.90
N ALA A 32 1.99 -21.66 2.55
CA ALA A 32 0.60 -21.24 2.63
C ALA A 32 0.05 -20.91 1.24
N ASP A 33 -1.16 -21.39 0.94
CA ASP A 33 -1.88 -21.02 -0.29
C ASP A 33 -2.27 -19.54 -0.28
N GLN A 34 -2.57 -18.99 0.91
CA GLN A 34 -2.90 -17.58 1.12
C GLN A 34 -2.51 -17.17 2.53
N VAL A 35 -2.02 -15.93 2.68
CA VAL A 35 -1.79 -15.29 3.97
C VAL A 35 -2.82 -14.17 4.16
N LEU A 36 -3.48 -14.20 5.32
CA LEU A 36 -4.44 -13.18 5.73
C LEU A 36 -3.79 -12.23 6.76
N SER A 37 -3.66 -10.96 6.39
CA SER A 37 -3.00 -9.94 7.21
C SER A 37 -4.01 -8.98 7.82
N TRP A 38 -4.23 -9.06 9.14
CA TRP A 38 -5.18 -8.19 9.83
C TRP A 38 -4.59 -6.83 10.17
N LEU A 39 -5.11 -5.77 9.54
CA LEU A 39 -4.70 -4.37 9.71
C LEU A 39 -5.36 -3.69 10.92
N GLY A 40 -6.37 -4.32 11.53
CA GLY A 40 -7.16 -3.78 12.63
C GLY A 40 -8.63 -3.54 12.23
N VAL A 41 -9.44 -3.13 13.21
CA VAL A 41 -10.86 -2.78 13.04
C VAL A 41 -11.02 -1.56 12.12
N GLU A 42 -12.13 -1.47 11.39
CA GLU A 42 -12.44 -0.28 10.59
C GLU A 42 -12.41 0.99 11.43
N ALA A 43 -11.71 2.01 10.94
CA ALA A 43 -11.64 3.34 11.56
C ALA A 43 -11.01 4.34 10.60
N TYR A 44 -11.27 5.64 10.82
CA TYR A 44 -10.66 6.73 10.06
C TYR A 44 -10.86 6.60 8.53
N ASP A 45 -12.07 6.24 8.12
CA ASP A 45 -12.45 6.03 6.71
C ASP A 45 -11.63 4.95 5.99
N SER A 46 -11.15 3.93 6.72
CA SER A 46 -10.38 2.82 6.14
C SER A 46 -11.17 2.03 5.09
N ASP A 47 -12.48 1.91 5.25
CA ASP A 47 -13.40 1.30 4.28
C ASP A 47 -13.40 2.08 2.95
N TYR A 48 -13.56 3.40 3.02
CA TYR A 48 -13.47 4.29 1.87
C TYR A 48 -12.08 4.24 1.22
N ALA A 49 -11.01 4.22 2.02
CA ALA A 49 -9.65 4.05 1.50
C ALA A 49 -9.52 2.76 0.69
N ILE A 50 -9.98 1.63 1.23
CA ILE A 50 -9.89 0.33 0.57
C ILE A 50 -10.69 0.32 -0.73
N GLU A 51 -11.93 0.80 -0.71
CA GLU A 51 -12.78 0.86 -1.90
C GLU A 51 -12.13 1.70 -3.02
N MET A 52 -11.60 2.86 -2.67
CA MET A 52 -10.89 3.73 -3.62
C MET A 52 -9.60 3.09 -4.14
N ILE A 53 -8.81 2.41 -3.28
CA ILE A 53 -7.60 1.71 -3.71
C ILE A 53 -7.96 0.61 -4.71
N THR A 54 -8.97 -0.19 -4.41
CA THR A 54 -9.40 -1.28 -5.29
C THR A 54 -9.93 -0.77 -6.63
N ASP A 55 -10.78 0.27 -6.64
CA ASP A 55 -11.30 0.87 -7.86
C ASP A 55 -10.18 1.47 -8.74
N VAL A 56 -9.30 2.28 -8.14
CA VAL A 56 -8.19 2.93 -8.85
C VAL A 56 -7.20 1.90 -9.39
N SER A 57 -6.81 0.91 -8.59
CA SER A 57 -5.90 -0.15 -9.04
C SER A 57 -6.51 -0.97 -10.18
N GLY A 58 -7.82 -1.25 -10.15
CA GLY A 58 -8.52 -1.89 -11.26
C GLY A 58 -8.47 -1.07 -12.55
N LYS A 59 -8.67 0.25 -12.45
CA LYS A 59 -8.59 1.16 -13.60
C LYS A 59 -7.16 1.28 -14.15
N ILE A 60 -6.14 1.35 -13.28
CA ILE A 60 -4.73 1.35 -13.67
C ILE A 60 -4.40 0.07 -14.45
N ALA A 61 -4.79 -1.09 -13.91
CA ALA A 61 -4.55 -2.38 -14.56
C ALA A 61 -5.21 -2.45 -15.94
N ALA A 62 -6.47 -2.02 -16.07
CA ALA A 62 -7.20 -2.02 -17.34
C ALA A 62 -6.65 -1.02 -18.37
N ALA A 63 -5.97 0.03 -17.92
CA ALA A 63 -5.47 1.09 -18.76
C ALA A 63 -4.00 0.88 -19.21
N LEU A 64 -3.23 0.05 -18.49
CA LEU A 64 -1.94 -0.48 -18.97
C LEU A 64 -2.09 -1.24 -20.30
N ASP A 65 -3.23 -1.90 -20.53
CA ASP A 65 -3.53 -2.59 -21.79
C ASP A 65 -3.86 -1.65 -22.96
N LYS A 66 -4.14 -0.36 -22.70
CA LYS A 66 -4.69 0.59 -23.68
C LYS A 66 -3.77 1.77 -24.04
N GLY A 67 -2.53 1.78 -23.55
CA GLY A 67 -1.49 2.72 -23.98
C GLY A 67 -1.55 4.13 -23.39
N ASP A 68 -2.63 4.52 -22.71
CA ASP A 68 -2.67 5.71 -21.85
C ASP A 68 -3.37 5.39 -20.51
N PRO A 69 -2.58 5.04 -19.47
CA PRO A 69 -3.11 4.54 -18.21
C PRO A 69 -3.90 5.57 -17.39
N LEU A 70 -3.83 6.87 -17.74
CA LEU A 70 -4.27 7.98 -16.89
C LEU A 70 -5.37 8.86 -17.50
N SER A 71 -5.87 8.52 -18.69
CA SER A 71 -6.88 9.30 -19.42
C SER A 71 -8.20 9.49 -18.63
N TRP A 72 -8.59 8.52 -17.80
CA TRP A 72 -9.79 8.58 -16.95
C TRP A 72 -9.64 9.46 -15.70
N MET A 73 -8.44 10.01 -15.47
CA MET A 73 -8.04 10.52 -14.16
C MET A 73 -7.97 12.05 -14.08
N VAL A 74 -8.62 12.72 -15.02
CA VAL A 74 -8.73 14.19 -15.04
C VAL A 74 -9.26 14.67 -13.68
N PRO A 75 -8.78 15.80 -13.12
CA PRO A 75 -9.24 16.32 -11.82
C PRO A 75 -10.77 16.49 -11.70
N SER A 76 -11.44 16.70 -12.83
CA SER A 76 -12.91 16.77 -12.92
C SER A 76 -13.61 15.42 -12.81
N GLN A 77 -12.89 14.32 -12.98
CA GLN A 77 -13.43 12.96 -13.06
C GLN A 77 -13.05 12.07 -11.86
N THR A 78 -12.16 12.52 -10.98
CA THR A 78 -11.79 11.72 -9.79
C THR A 78 -11.70 12.58 -8.53
N GLU A 79 -12.21 12.04 -7.43
CA GLU A 79 -12.10 12.68 -6.11
C GLU A 79 -10.65 12.76 -5.61
N LEU A 80 -9.69 12.07 -6.24
CA LEU A 80 -8.27 12.07 -5.87
C LEU A 80 -7.61 13.45 -5.93
N TRP A 81 -8.13 14.34 -6.78
CA TRP A 81 -7.60 15.70 -7.00
C TRP A 81 -8.41 16.80 -6.31
N GLN A 82 -9.58 16.47 -5.76
CA GLN A 82 -10.46 17.46 -5.16
C GLN A 82 -9.94 17.85 -3.78
N ALA A 83 -9.59 19.13 -3.58
CA ALA A 83 -9.35 19.64 -2.24
C ALA A 83 -10.68 19.59 -1.47
N ASN A 84 -10.71 18.97 -0.29
CA ASN A 84 -11.95 18.95 0.48
C ASN A 84 -12.10 20.28 1.21
N TYR A 85 -13.00 21.14 0.71
CA TYR A 85 -13.15 22.51 1.20
C TYR A 85 -13.91 22.60 2.55
N HIS A 86 -14.48 21.50 3.03
CA HIS A 86 -15.27 21.47 4.27
C HIS A 86 -14.42 21.35 5.55
N TYR A 87 -13.18 20.87 5.43
CA TYR A 87 -12.22 20.78 6.52
C TYR A 87 -10.90 21.33 6.03
N LYS A 88 -10.38 22.35 6.71
CA LYS A 88 -9.08 22.95 6.39
C LYS A 88 -8.01 21.85 6.29
N VAL A 89 -7.65 21.54 5.05
CA VAL A 89 -6.44 20.85 4.60
C VAL A 89 -6.41 19.32 4.80
N ALA A 90 -7.21 18.59 4.03
CA ALA A 90 -6.76 17.32 3.41
C ALA A 90 -7.77 16.81 2.37
N ASN A 91 -7.34 16.02 1.38
CA ASN A 91 -8.26 15.25 0.55
C ASN A 91 -8.66 13.95 1.29
N ARG A 92 -9.94 13.54 1.23
CA ARG A 92 -10.50 12.41 2.00
C ARG A 92 -9.72 11.11 1.77
N PHE A 93 -9.42 10.80 0.52
CA PHE A 93 -8.68 9.59 0.14
C PHE A 93 -7.26 9.62 0.72
N TRP A 94 -6.56 10.74 0.58
CA TRP A 94 -5.19 10.87 1.10
C TRP A 94 -5.16 10.78 2.62
N SER A 95 -6.12 11.38 3.33
CA SER A 95 -6.25 11.24 4.77
C SER A 95 -6.48 9.80 5.19
N SER A 96 -7.45 9.12 4.59
CA SER A 96 -7.80 7.76 4.96
C SER A 96 -6.69 6.76 4.59
N ALA A 97 -6.01 6.95 3.46
CA ALA A 97 -4.84 6.18 3.07
C ALA A 97 -3.67 6.36 4.05
N VAL A 98 -3.38 7.60 4.50
CA VAL A 98 -2.37 7.85 5.54
C VAL A 98 -2.71 7.12 6.83
N TRP A 99 -3.98 7.14 7.27
CA TRP A 99 -4.40 6.41 8.47
C TRP A 99 -4.31 4.89 8.32
N LEU A 100 -4.59 4.36 7.12
CA LEU A 100 -4.44 2.94 6.81
C LEU A 100 -2.96 2.50 6.85
N LEU A 101 -2.04 3.33 6.35
CA LEU A 101 -0.60 3.08 6.36
C LEU A 101 0.05 3.33 7.73
N ARG A 102 -0.64 3.99 8.66
CA ARG A 102 -0.20 4.20 10.05
C ARG A 102 -0.68 3.11 11.02
N ARG A 103 -1.36 2.08 10.52
CA ARG A 103 -1.85 0.99 11.38
C ARG A 103 -0.69 0.23 12.04
N PRO A 104 -0.84 -0.24 13.29
CA PRO A 104 0.22 -0.96 14.01
C PRO A 104 0.78 -2.18 13.28
N TYR A 105 -0.03 -2.79 12.39
CA TYR A 105 0.38 -3.90 11.53
C TYR A 105 1.74 -3.65 10.85
N TRP A 106 1.96 -2.46 10.31
CA TRP A 106 3.17 -2.10 9.56
C TRP A 106 4.46 -2.04 10.40
N SER A 107 4.33 -2.08 11.73
CA SER A 107 5.46 -2.06 12.68
C SER A 107 5.80 -3.45 13.27
N ARG A 108 5.08 -4.50 12.84
CA ARG A 108 5.31 -5.87 13.33
C ARG A 108 6.65 -6.41 12.82
N ALA A 109 7.39 -7.09 13.70
CA ALA A 109 8.69 -7.68 13.37
C ALA A 109 8.66 -8.67 12.18
N TRP A 110 7.55 -9.39 12.01
CA TRP A 110 7.43 -10.49 11.03
C TRP A 110 6.74 -10.10 9.72
N ILE A 111 6.37 -8.83 9.55
CA ILE A 111 5.60 -8.38 8.38
C ILE A 111 6.31 -8.68 7.06
N ILE A 112 7.64 -8.60 7.03
CA ILE A 112 8.42 -8.88 5.82
C ILE A 112 8.26 -10.35 5.42
N GLN A 113 8.30 -11.29 6.37
CA GLN A 113 8.11 -12.71 6.07
C GLN A 113 6.68 -13.00 5.65
N GLU A 114 5.70 -12.41 6.34
CA GLU A 114 4.28 -12.54 6.02
C GLU A 114 3.98 -12.12 4.58
N ILE A 115 4.56 -11.02 4.12
CA ILE A 115 4.27 -10.44 2.81
C ILE A 115 5.13 -11.04 1.70
N VAL A 116 6.45 -11.13 1.92
CA VAL A 116 7.40 -11.47 0.84
C VAL A 116 7.42 -12.96 0.53
N LEU A 117 7.19 -13.82 1.54
CA LEU A 117 7.26 -15.27 1.34
C LEU A 117 5.94 -15.86 0.87
N ALA A 118 4.82 -15.19 1.11
CA ALA A 118 3.50 -15.66 0.76
C ALA A 118 3.29 -15.72 -0.75
N ARG A 119 2.50 -16.72 -1.18
CA ARG A 119 2.06 -16.85 -2.58
C ARG A 119 0.98 -15.83 -2.95
N GLU A 120 0.05 -15.60 -2.03
CA GLU A 120 -1.04 -14.64 -2.16
C GLU A 120 -1.23 -13.96 -0.80
N VAL A 121 -1.32 -12.63 -0.77
CA VAL A 121 -1.54 -11.86 0.45
C VAL A 121 -2.82 -11.06 0.32
N THR A 122 -3.77 -11.34 1.21
CA THR A 122 -4.98 -10.54 1.39
C THR A 122 -4.93 -9.87 2.74
N MET A 123 -4.95 -8.54 2.72
CA MET A 123 -5.04 -7.75 3.94
C MET A 123 -6.50 -7.49 4.28
N LEU A 124 -6.81 -7.46 5.56
CA LEU A 124 -8.16 -7.24 6.09
C LEU A 124 -8.13 -6.03 7.01
N CYS A 125 -8.99 -5.04 6.75
CA CYS A 125 -9.29 -3.98 7.73
C CYS A 125 -10.78 -4.07 8.08
N GLY A 126 -11.09 -4.46 9.31
CA GLY A 126 -12.40 -4.97 9.64
C GLY A 126 -12.73 -6.16 8.71
N ILE A 127 -13.92 -6.17 8.14
CA ILE A 127 -14.34 -7.21 7.19
C ILE A 127 -13.96 -6.93 5.73
N LYS A 128 -13.33 -5.78 5.45
CA LYS A 128 -13.03 -5.35 4.08
C LYS A 128 -11.68 -5.92 3.62
N PRO A 129 -11.65 -6.72 2.54
CA PRO A 129 -10.42 -7.24 1.98
C PRO A 129 -9.77 -6.23 1.03
N ILE A 130 -8.44 -6.21 1.02
CA ILE A 130 -7.61 -5.54 0.03
C ILE A 130 -6.45 -6.47 -0.34
N ARG A 131 -6.26 -6.72 -1.64
CA ARG A 131 -5.10 -7.51 -2.09
C ARG A 131 -3.85 -6.67 -1.92
N PHE A 132 -2.76 -7.28 -1.47
CA PHE A 132 -1.50 -6.55 -1.35
C PHE A 132 -1.05 -5.95 -2.70
N GLN A 133 -1.33 -6.65 -3.80
CA GLN A 133 -1.05 -6.15 -5.15
C GLN A 133 -1.79 -4.85 -5.49
N ASP A 134 -3.01 -4.64 -5.00
CA ASP A 134 -3.75 -3.40 -5.22
C ASP A 134 -3.07 -2.24 -4.48
N LEU A 135 -2.57 -2.49 -3.26
CA LEU A 135 -1.80 -1.51 -2.49
C LEU A 135 -0.47 -1.18 -3.16
N VAL A 136 0.24 -2.17 -3.72
CA VAL A 136 1.49 -1.96 -4.47
C VAL A 136 1.24 -1.17 -5.76
N THR A 137 0.19 -1.52 -6.50
CA THR A 137 -0.19 -0.86 -7.76
C THR A 137 -0.45 0.63 -7.53
N ILE A 138 -1.33 0.97 -6.58
CA ILE A 138 -1.65 2.37 -6.31
C ILE A 138 -0.44 3.12 -5.72
N SER A 139 0.38 2.50 -4.88
CA SER A 139 1.56 3.14 -4.31
C SER A 139 2.60 3.46 -5.37
N THR A 140 2.85 2.51 -6.29
CA THR A 140 3.77 2.70 -7.43
C THR A 140 3.26 3.82 -8.34
N TRP A 141 1.96 3.84 -8.62
CA TRP A 141 1.34 4.88 -9.40
C TRP A 141 1.42 6.26 -8.73
N ILE A 142 1.13 6.36 -7.42
CA ILE A 142 1.29 7.58 -6.63
C ILE A 142 2.73 8.11 -6.72
N LEU A 143 3.72 7.23 -6.52
CA LEU A 143 5.14 7.60 -6.64
C LEU A 143 5.48 8.10 -8.04
N GLY A 144 4.90 7.50 -9.09
CA GLY A 144 5.03 7.98 -10.47
C GLY A 144 4.46 9.39 -10.68
N LEU A 145 3.30 9.70 -10.10
CA LEU A 145 2.74 11.07 -10.15
C LEU A 145 3.63 12.10 -9.46
N LEU A 146 4.27 11.72 -8.35
CA LEU A 146 5.10 12.61 -7.55
C LEU A 146 6.39 13.03 -8.26
N ALA A 147 6.89 12.20 -9.16
CA ALA A 147 8.03 12.53 -10.02
C ALA A 147 7.67 13.51 -11.16
N ALA A 148 6.38 13.62 -11.53
CA ALA A 148 5.95 14.37 -12.70
C ALA A 148 5.07 15.61 -12.39
N THR A 149 4.02 15.52 -11.56
CA THR A 149 3.00 16.58 -11.39
C THR A 149 2.03 16.35 -10.20
N ALA A 150 2.49 15.87 -9.03
CA ALA A 150 1.57 15.64 -7.91
C ALA A 150 0.85 16.92 -7.42
N PRO A 151 -0.42 16.83 -6.99
CA PRO A 151 -1.16 18.00 -6.54
C PRO A 151 -0.48 18.64 -5.31
N PRO A 152 -0.49 19.98 -5.18
CA PRO A 152 0.26 20.69 -4.13
C PRO A 152 -0.03 20.22 -2.70
N PHE A 153 -1.25 19.73 -2.43
CA PHE A 153 -1.67 19.28 -1.11
C PHE A 153 -1.04 17.93 -0.68
N CYS A 154 -0.54 17.11 -1.60
CA CYS A 154 0.17 15.86 -1.25
C CYS A 154 1.45 16.14 -0.45
N ARG A 155 2.09 17.30 -0.66
CA ARG A 155 3.29 17.72 0.08
C ARG A 155 3.00 18.10 1.54
N GLN A 156 1.77 18.52 1.86
CA GLN A 156 1.41 19.03 3.19
C GLN A 156 1.03 17.93 4.19
N GLN A 157 0.75 16.70 3.73
CA GLN A 157 0.29 15.60 4.60
C GLN A 157 1.41 14.72 5.18
N GLY A 158 2.68 15.14 5.09
CA GLY A 158 3.79 14.45 5.77
C GLY A 158 4.10 13.06 5.23
N LEU A 159 3.71 12.75 3.99
CA LEU A 159 4.03 11.48 3.29
C LEU A 159 5.52 11.33 2.92
N GLY A 160 6.44 12.11 3.52
CA GLY A 160 7.88 12.04 3.20
C GLY A 160 8.23 12.49 1.77
N LEU A 161 7.37 13.28 1.14
CA LEU A 161 7.48 13.69 -0.28
C LEU A 161 8.31 14.97 -0.46
N SER A 162 9.39 15.12 0.31
CA SER A 162 10.41 16.13 0.03
C SER A 162 11.38 15.57 -1.00
N GLY A 163 11.25 16.03 -2.25
CA GLY A 163 12.09 15.61 -3.35
C GLY A 163 13.57 15.86 -3.07
N ASN A 164 14.36 14.79 -3.12
CA ASN A 164 15.70 14.87 -3.69
C ASN A 164 15.66 14.15 -5.03
N ALA A 165 15.93 14.93 -6.07
CA ALA A 165 15.98 14.51 -7.46
C ALA A 165 16.86 13.27 -7.64
N ILE A 166 16.30 12.22 -8.24
CA ILE A 166 17.10 11.20 -8.90
C ILE A 166 17.68 11.89 -10.13
N GLY A 167 18.95 12.26 -10.04
CA GLY A 167 19.72 12.81 -11.15
C GLY A 167 19.85 11.78 -12.25
N LEU A 168 18.96 11.85 -13.25
CA LEU A 168 19.21 11.28 -14.56
C LEU A 168 19.93 12.36 -15.39
N GLY A 169 21.25 12.22 -15.43
CA GLY A 169 22.10 13.01 -16.30
C GLY A 169 21.70 12.80 -17.76
N THR A 170 21.27 13.87 -18.41
CA THR A 170 21.32 13.96 -19.87
C THR A 170 22.37 14.99 -20.22
N SER A 171 23.45 14.50 -20.82
CA SER A 171 24.47 15.32 -21.45
C SER A 171 23.83 16.28 -22.45
N ARG A 172 24.22 17.54 -22.41
CA ARG A 172 24.15 18.42 -23.59
C ARG A 172 25.56 18.83 -23.92
N MET A 173 26.03 18.30 -25.04
CA MET A 173 27.13 18.85 -25.82
C MET A 173 26.91 20.35 -26.00
N ALA A 174 27.87 21.15 -25.58
CA ALA A 174 28.04 22.53 -26.02
C ALA A 174 29.21 22.56 -27.00
N THR A 175 28.87 22.67 -28.28
CA THR A 175 29.76 23.12 -29.35
C THR A 175 29.68 24.65 -29.44
N SER A 176 30.80 25.34 -29.24
CA SER A 176 31.11 26.67 -29.79
C SER A 176 32.59 26.94 -29.50
N ARG A 177 33.47 26.84 -30.51
CA ARG A 177 34.04 27.95 -31.30
C ARG A 177 34.78 28.97 -30.46
#